data_AF-A0A7R9HBA3-F1
#
_entry.id   AF-A0A7R9HBA3-F1
#
_cell.length_a   1.000
_cell.length_b   1.000
_cell.length_c   1.000
_cell.angle_alpha   90.00
_cell.angle_beta   90.00
_cell.angle_gamma   90.00
#
_symmetry.space_group_name_H-M   'P 1'
#
loop_
_entity.id
_entity.type
_entity.pdbx_description
1 polymer ?
#
loop_
_entity_poly.entity_id
_entity_poly.type
_entity_poly.pdbx_seq_one_letter_code
_entity_poly.pdbx_strand_id
1 'polypeptide(L)'
;MPEKLPRFQATLQVFGNFVAPYRDITDHECTKEYVELFDGGSQNAKLLGRYCTRKPSSLMTTGNMLTVHYFTETTDPHNGFLANIAISTSDLRRNFERLDRDPHVT
;
A
#
# COMPACT_ATOMS: atom_id res chain seq x y z
N MET A 1 30.93 1.89 18.91
CA MET A 1 30.32 1.73 17.57
C MET A 1 28.83 1.96 17.75
N PRO A 2 28.16 2.88 17.01
CA PRO A 2 26.75 3.13 17.25
C PRO A 2 25.94 1.93 16.72
N GLU A 3 25.11 1.36 17.59
CA GLU A 3 24.16 0.32 17.25
C GLU A 3 23.16 0.90 16.23
N LYS A 4 23.00 0.21 15.10
CA LYS A 4 22.12 0.67 14.03
C LYS A 4 20.68 0.43 14.48
N LEU A 5 19.94 1.49 14.81
CA LEU A 5 18.55 1.37 15.23
C LEU A 5 17.72 0.58 14.20
N PRO A 6 16.83 -0.32 14.66
CA PRO A 6 15.96 -1.07 13.77
C PRO A 6 15.03 -0.12 13.01
N ARG A 7 14.92 -0.31 11.69
CA ARG A 7 13.93 0.44 10.89
C ARG A 7 12.67 -0.39 10.75
N PHE A 8 11.57 0.15 11.27
CA PHE A 8 10.24 -0.39 11.10
C PHE A 8 9.62 0.13 9.80
N GLN A 9 8.92 -0.74 9.10
CA GLN A 9 8.25 -0.48 7.84
C GLN A 9 6.84 -1.09 7.89
N ALA A 10 5.86 -0.36 7.36
CA ALA A 10 4.50 -0.83 7.20
C ALA A 10 4.34 -1.41 5.79
N THR A 11 3.78 -2.60 5.69
CA THR A 11 3.29 -3.19 4.45
C THR A 11 1.78 -3.02 4.38
N LEU A 12 1.26 -2.59 3.23
CA LEU A 12 -0.16 -2.43 2.99
C LEU A 12 -0.61 -3.24 1.78
N GLN A 13 -1.73 -3.94 1.93
CA GLN A 13 -2.47 -4.54 0.82
C GLN A 13 -3.89 -3.95 0.81
N VAL A 14 -4.29 -3.38 -0.33
CA VAL A 14 -5.59 -2.73 -0.50
C VAL A 14 -6.53 -3.62 -1.31
N PHE A 15 -7.76 -3.73 -0.83
CA PHE A 15 -8.86 -4.42 -1.49
C PHE A 15 -10.03 -3.46 -1.58
N GLY A 16 -10.59 -3.28 -2.76
CA GLY A 16 -11.72 -2.38 -2.92
C GLY A 16 -12.30 -2.48 -4.32
N ASN A 17 -13.53 -1.99 -4.46
CA ASN A 17 -14.14 -1.79 -5.77
C ASN A 17 -14.67 -0.37 -5.81
N PHE A 18 -13.86 0.54 -6.35
CA PHE A 18 -14.16 1.97 -6.40
C PHE A 18 -14.64 2.41 -7.79
N VAL A 19 -14.88 1.44 -8.69
CA VAL A 19 -15.42 1.67 -10.03
C VAL A 19 -16.78 1.00 -10.13
N ALA A 20 -17.75 1.73 -10.66
CA ALA A 20 -19.12 1.23 -10.85
C ALA A 20 -19.16 0.11 -11.90
N PRO A 21 -20.06 -0.88 -11.75
CA PRO A 21 -20.17 -1.99 -12.69
C PRO A 21 -20.70 -1.63 -14.10
N TYR A 22 -21.12 -0.37 -14.36
CA TYR A 22 -21.89 -0.03 -15.57
C TYR A 22 -21.40 1.17 -16.41
N ARG A 23 -20.21 1.75 -16.20
CA ARG A 23 -19.79 2.89 -17.05
C ARG A 23 -18.43 2.72 -17.71
N ASP A 24 -18.54 2.49 -19.02
CA ASP A 24 -17.64 2.88 -20.11
C ASP A 24 -16.22 3.24 -19.69
N ILE A 25 -15.36 2.25 -19.86
CA ILE A 25 -13.93 2.27 -19.62
C ILE A 25 -13.30 3.18 -20.68
N THR A 26 -13.34 4.48 -20.44
CA THR A 26 -12.08 5.19 -20.62
C THR A 26 -11.35 5.04 -19.31
N ASP A 27 -10.17 4.42 -19.36
CA ASP A 27 -9.16 4.37 -18.31
C ASP A 27 -8.64 5.78 -17.96
N HIS A 28 -9.49 6.81 -18.08
CA HIS A 28 -9.24 8.18 -17.68
C HIS A 28 -9.27 8.19 -16.15
N GLU A 29 -8.13 7.74 -15.62
CA GLU A 29 -7.57 8.07 -14.33
C GLU A 29 -8.64 8.13 -13.25
N CYS A 30 -8.97 7.03 -12.58
CA CYS A 30 -9.10 6.97 -11.12
C CYS A 30 -9.27 8.33 -10.39
N THR A 31 -10.29 9.13 -10.71
CA THR A 31 -10.36 10.58 -10.37
C THR A 31 -11.53 10.85 -9.46
N LYS A 32 -12.61 10.07 -9.62
CA LYS A 32 -13.85 10.29 -8.89
C LYS A 32 -13.86 9.65 -7.51
N GLU A 33 -13.20 8.50 -7.39
CA GLU A 33 -13.14 7.75 -6.15
C GLU A 33 -11.88 6.90 -6.16
N TYR A 34 -11.05 7.04 -5.13
CA TYR A 34 -9.78 6.33 -5.02
C TYR A 34 -9.22 6.38 -3.61
N VAL A 35 -8.22 5.55 -3.37
CA VAL A 35 -7.34 5.64 -2.20
C VAL A 35 -5.89 5.89 -2.62
N GLU A 36 -5.25 6.85 -1.98
CA GLU A 36 -3.84 7.18 -2.10
C GLU A 36 -3.08 6.77 -0.87
N LEU A 37 -1.84 6.35 -1.08
CA LEU A 37 -0.96 5.86 -0.03
C LEU A 37 0.35 6.64 -0.07
N PHE A 38 0.77 7.18 1.07
CA PHE A 38 1.97 8.00 1.16
C PHE A 38 2.96 7.44 2.19
N ASP A 39 4.23 7.40 1.82
CA ASP A 39 5.35 6.95 2.65
C ASP A 39 5.79 8.06 3.62
N GLY A 40 5.02 8.22 4.70
CA GLY A 40 5.22 9.23 5.72
C GLY A 40 3.93 9.57 6.48
N GLY A 41 4.03 10.55 7.38
CA GLY A 41 2.92 10.95 8.26
C GLY A 41 1.98 12.02 7.69
N SER A 42 2.06 12.37 6.40
CA SER A 42 1.14 13.32 5.77
C SER A 42 1.00 13.07 4.26
N GLN A 43 0.03 13.75 3.63
CA GLN A 43 -0.15 13.75 2.17
C GLN A 43 0.97 14.48 1.40
N ASN A 44 1.84 15.23 2.10
CA ASN A 44 3.04 15.85 1.50
C ASN A 44 4.20 14.85 1.37
N ALA A 45 4.06 13.65 1.93
CA ALA A 45 5.06 12.61 1.83
C ALA A 45 5.05 11.95 0.44
N LYS A 46 5.99 11.04 0.17
CA LYS A 46 6.12 10.40 -1.14
C LYS A 46 4.90 9.53 -1.44
N LEU A 47 4.21 9.77 -2.56
CA LEU A 47 3.13 8.91 -3.05
C LEU A 47 3.68 7.52 -3.41
N LEU A 48 3.13 6.48 -2.78
CA LEU A 48 3.37 5.07 -3.07
C LEU A 48 2.48 4.58 -4.21
N GLY A 49 1.24 5.07 -4.29
CA GLY A 49 0.32 4.77 -5.38
C GLY A 49 -1.10 5.27 -5.12
N ARG A 50 -1.90 5.30 -6.20
CA ARG A 50 -3.34 5.60 -6.21
C ARG A 50 -4.10 4.38 -6.74
N TYR A 51 -5.22 4.04 -6.08
CA TYR A 51 -5.97 2.81 -6.34
C TYR A 51 -7.48 3.06 -6.40
N CYS A 52 -8.13 2.53 -7.43
CA CYS A 52 -9.59 2.48 -7.58
C CYS A 52 -10.10 1.10 -8.01
N THR A 53 -9.20 0.14 -8.26
CA THR A 53 -9.56 -1.24 -8.60
C THR A 53 -8.79 -2.22 -7.72
N ARG A 54 -9.19 -3.49 -7.73
CA ARG A 54 -8.47 -4.58 -7.05
C ARG A 54 -7.11 -4.80 -7.71
N LYS A 55 -6.06 -4.16 -7.20
CA LYS A 55 -4.67 -4.50 -7.57
C LYS A 55 -3.93 -5.08 -6.36
N PRO A 56 -3.56 -6.36 -6.37
CA PRO A 56 -3.03 -7.07 -5.20
C PRO A 56 -1.52 -6.82 -4.92
N SER A 57 -0.95 -5.70 -5.38
CA SER A 57 0.46 -5.41 -5.12
C SER A 57 0.64 -4.91 -3.68
N SER A 58 1.38 -5.66 -2.86
CA SER A 58 1.81 -5.20 -1.53
C SER A 58 2.73 -3.99 -1.67
N LEU A 59 2.40 -2.90 -0.98
CA LEU A 59 3.26 -1.71 -0.87
C LEU A 59 3.97 -1.69 0.46
N MET A 60 5.17 -1.09 0.50
CA MET A 60 5.96 -1.00 1.73
C MET A 60 6.49 0.43 1.91
N THR A 61 6.38 0.95 3.13
CA THR A 61 6.98 2.24 3.50
C THR A 61 8.48 2.11 3.75
N THR A 62 9.19 3.22 3.68
CA THR A 62 10.62 3.26 4.03
C THR A 62 10.84 3.43 5.53
N GLY A 63 9.86 4.03 6.23
CA GLY A 63 9.85 4.24 7.68
C GLY A 63 8.58 3.72 8.36
N ASN A 64 8.38 4.12 9.61
CA ASN A 64 7.30 3.62 10.47
C ASN A 64 5.97 4.39 10.33
N MET A 65 5.85 5.25 9.31
CA MET A 65 4.67 6.07 9.07
C MET A 65 4.12 5.80 7.68
N LEU A 66 2.79 5.66 7.61
CA LEU A 66 2.01 5.47 6.42
C LEU A 66 0.80 6.40 6.51
N THR A 67 0.52 7.16 5.46
CA THR A 67 -0.72 7.93 5.33
C THR A 67 -1.61 7.26 4.30
N VAL A 68 -2.85 6.99 4.68
CA VAL A 68 -3.91 6.48 3.79
C VAL A 68 -4.90 7.62 3.59
N HIS A 69 -5.13 8.01 2.34
CA HIS A 69 -6.06 9.08 1.99
C HIS A 69 -7.14 8.54 1.06
N TYR A 70 -8.39 8.56 1.52
CA TYR A 70 -9.54 8.19 0.72
C TYR A 70 -10.19 9.46 0.15
N PHE A 71 -10.36 9.50 -1.16
CA PHE A 71 -11.01 10.60 -1.88
C PHE A 71 -12.27 10.08 -2.59
N THR A 72 -13.34 10.86 -2.52
CA THR A 72 -14.56 10.63 -3.30
C THR A 72 -15.22 11.96 -3.65
N GLU A 73 -15.56 12.15 -4.92
CA GLU A 73 -16.42 13.24 -5.41
C GLU A 73 -17.83 12.74 -5.77
N THR A 74 -18.08 11.43 -5.59
CA THR A 74 -19.36 10.81 -5.92
C THR A 74 -20.37 11.04 -4.80
N THR A 75 -21.63 11.33 -5.14
CA THR A 75 -22.71 11.50 -4.15
C THR A 75 -23.15 10.18 -3.52
N ASP A 76 -22.87 9.05 -4.18
CA ASP A 76 -23.11 7.70 -3.69
C ASP A 76 -21.81 6.90 -3.84
N PRO A 77 -20.88 7.00 -2.85
CA PRO A 77 -19.62 6.27 -2.86
C PRO A 77 -19.83 4.76 -2.92
N HIS A 78 -18.93 4.03 -3.57
CA HIS A 78 -19.01 2.57 -3.58
C HIS A 78 -18.70 2.00 -2.20
N ASN A 79 -18.62 0.66 -2.10
CA ASN A 79 -18.34 -0.08 -0.86
C ASN A 79 -17.00 0.26 -0.17
N GLY A 80 -16.24 1.24 -0.69
CA GLY A 80 -14.99 1.70 -0.14
C GLY A 80 -13.89 0.65 -0.26
N PHE A 81 -13.09 0.55 0.80
CA PHE A 81 -11.90 -0.30 0.82
C PHE A 81 -11.68 -1.02 2.14
N LEU A 82 -11.02 -2.14 2.02
CA LEU A 82 -10.39 -2.87 3.11
C LEU A 82 -8.88 -2.81 2.90
N ALA A 83 -8.15 -2.63 3.98
CA ALA A 83 -6.70 -2.66 3.93
C ALA A 83 -6.13 -3.54 5.03
N ASN A 84 -5.20 -4.42 4.66
CA ASN A 84 -4.42 -5.18 5.61
C ASN A 84 -3.09 -4.46 5.82
N ILE A 85 -2.80 -4.10 7.07
CA ILE A 85 -1.56 -3.44 7.50
C ILE A 85 -0.73 -4.45 8.29
N ALA A 86 0.54 -4.59 7.94
CA ALA A 86 1.52 -5.35 8.72
C ALA A 86 2.74 -4.48 9.02
N ILE A 87 3.19 -4.45 10.27
CA ILE A 87 4.44 -3.79 10.64
C ILE A 87 5.55 -4.84 10.64
N SER A 88 6.64 -4.55 9.95
CA SER A 88 7.82 -5.41 9.87
C SER A 88 9.07 -4.61 10.16
N THR A 89 10.13 -5.26 10.65
CA THR A 89 11.46 -4.66 10.69
C THR A 89 12.17 -4.99 9.37
N SER A 90 12.90 -4.02 8.82
CA SER A 90 13.74 -4.26 7.64
C SER A 90 14.81 -5.35 7.88
N ASP A 91 15.15 -5.60 9.15
CA ASP A 91 16.11 -6.63 9.57
C ASP A 91 15.52 -8.05 9.50
N LEU A 92 14.22 -8.24 9.76
CA LEU A 92 13.55 -9.55 9.61
C LEU A 92 13.37 -9.95 8.14
N ARG A 93 13.21 -8.97 7.22
CA ARG A 93 13.11 -9.25 5.79
C ARG A 93 14.42 -9.76 5.19
N ARG A 94 15.56 -9.20 5.61
CA ARG A 94 16.88 -9.69 5.16
C ARG A 94 17.14 -11.13 5.57
N ASN A 95 16.57 -11.57 6.69
CA ASN A 95 16.68 -12.95 7.12
C ASN A 95 15.75 -13.86 6.32
N PHE A 96 14.53 -13.43 5.98
CA PHE A 96 13.62 -14.19 5.10
C PHE A 96 14.13 -14.31 3.66
N GLU A 97 14.55 -13.21 3.04
CA GLU A 97 15.10 -13.20 1.67
C GLU A 97 16.45 -13.93 1.54
N ARG A 98 17.10 -14.24 2.67
CA ARG A 98 18.29 -15.11 2.75
C ARG A 98 17.91 -16.57 2.87
N LEU A 99 16.87 -16.91 3.64
CA LEU A 99 16.40 -18.29 3.79
C LEU A 99 15.74 -18.81 2.51
N ASP A 100 15.03 -17.95 1.76
CA ASP A 100 14.46 -18.32 0.44
C ASP A 100 15.52 -18.48 -0.67
N ARG A 101 16.79 -18.16 -0.39
CA ARG A 101 17.90 -18.20 -1.35
C ARG A 101 18.90 -19.33 -1.09
N ASP A 102 18.59 -20.23 -0.16
CA ASP A 102 19.42 -21.40 0.10
C ASP A 102 19.05 -22.56 -0.85
N PRO A 103 19.90 -22.90 -1.84
CA PRO A 103 19.65 -24.02 -2.75
C PRO A 103 19.77 -25.40 -2.09
N HIS A 104 20.03 -25.49 -0.78
CA HIS A 104 20.20 -26.75 -0.05
C HIS A 104 18.98 -27.20 0.77
N VAL A 105 17.86 -26.48 0.74
CA VAL A 105 16.60 -26.95 1.34
C VAL A 105 15.73 -27.59 0.25
N THR A 106 15.96 -28.89 0.03
CA THR A 106 15.06 -29.80 -0.68
C THR A 106 14.15 -30.53 0.31
#